data_AF-A0A936IIJ7-F1
#
_entry.id   AF-A0A936IIJ7-F1
#
_cell.length_a   1.000
_cell.length_b   1.000
_cell.length_c   1.000
_cell.angle_alpha   90.00
_cell.angle_beta   90.00
_cell.angle_gamma   90.00
#
_symmetry.space_group_name_H-M   'P 1'
#
loop_
_entity.id
_entity.type
_entity.pdbx_description
1 polymer ?
#
loop_
_entity_poly.entity_id
_entity_poly.type
_entity_poly.pdbx_seq_one_letter_code
_entity_poly.pdbx_strand_id
1 'polypeptide(L)'
;MDLKINNRTIGTLSQTHCDSAVINNRLYTSTGVYKQLLTNVSGCDSTLNIDLTIKPGNSTSLNAGVDTTICEGEILKLNGTFTGNAKFNWQSAQGNFDHPESLNTNFYPSGIGKETLPTGSRRLQTMA
;
A
#
# COMPACT_ATOMS: atom_id res chain seq x y z
N MET A 1 59.43 6.63 -1.17
CA MET A 1 58.20 6.97 -0.44
C MET A 1 57.15 7.22 -1.49
N ASP A 2 56.29 6.23 -1.77
CA ASP A 2 55.20 6.37 -2.73
C ASP A 2 53.98 6.95 -2.01
N LEU A 3 53.53 8.12 -2.44
CA LEU A 3 52.32 8.75 -1.92
C LEU A 3 51.11 8.16 -2.65
N LYS A 4 50.33 7.30 -1.97
CA LYS A 4 49.00 6.89 -2.48
C LYS A 4 48.01 8.04 -2.23
N ILE A 5 47.70 8.80 -3.28
CA ILE A 5 46.58 9.75 -3.26
C ILE A 5 45.29 8.93 -3.43
N ASN A 6 44.56 8.74 -2.34
CA ASN A 6 43.21 8.19 -2.41
C ASN A 6 42.24 9.36 -2.67
N ASN A 7 41.79 9.50 -3.91
CA ASN A 7 40.89 10.58 -4.31
C ASN A 7 39.48 10.42 -3.72
N ARG A 8 38.85 11.56 -3.40
CA ARG A 8 37.42 11.63 -3.07
C ARG A 8 36.59 11.27 -4.29
N THR A 9 35.78 10.23 -4.18
CA THR A 9 34.86 9.82 -5.25
C THR A 9 33.50 10.51 -5.06
N ILE A 10 32.97 11.11 -6.12
CA ILE A 10 31.62 11.66 -6.14
C ILE A 10 30.74 10.70 -6.93
N GLY A 11 29.70 10.16 -6.29
CA GLY A 11 28.68 9.33 -6.92
C GLY A 11 27.36 10.08 -7.00
N THR A 12 26.58 9.81 -8.05
CA THR A 12 25.20 10.31 -8.19
C THR A 12 24.24 9.13 -8.28
N LEU A 13 23.15 9.20 -7.54
CA LEU A 13 22.10 8.18 -7.49
C LEU A 13 20.74 8.83 -7.68
N SER A 14 20.05 8.49 -8.76
CA SER A 14 18.68 8.94 -9.00
C SER A 14 17.72 7.78 -8.84
N GLN A 15 16.80 7.85 -7.88
CA GLN A 15 15.81 6.81 -7.63
C GLN A 15 14.39 7.39 -7.45
N THR A 16 13.39 6.59 -7.81
CA THR A 16 11.99 6.90 -7.57
C THR A 16 11.37 5.76 -6.76
N HIS A 17 10.71 6.09 -5.65
CA HIS A 17 10.03 5.13 -4.77
C HIS A 17 8.63 5.61 -4.40
N CYS A 18 7.81 4.68 -3.93
CA CYS A 18 6.49 4.94 -3.36
C CYS A 18 6.60 4.97 -1.83
N ASP A 19 5.94 5.94 -1.18
CA ASP A 19 5.87 6.17 0.27
C ASP A 19 7.21 6.48 0.96
N SER A 20 8.21 5.62 0.80
CA SER A 20 9.54 5.80 1.38
C SER A 20 10.63 5.01 0.66
N ALA A 21 11.89 5.37 0.91
CA ALA A 21 13.07 4.64 0.46
C ALA A 21 14.08 4.52 1.59
N VAL A 22 14.81 3.40 1.66
CA VAL A 22 15.96 3.25 2.57
C VAL A 22 17.24 3.21 1.73
N ILE A 23 18.11 4.20 1.92
CA ILE A 23 19.39 4.31 1.20
C ILE A 23 20.50 4.43 2.24
N ASN A 24 21.42 3.45 2.26
CA ASN A 24 22.49 3.33 3.25
C ASN A 24 21.99 3.46 4.69
N ASN A 25 20.99 2.64 5.05
CA ASN A 25 20.39 2.60 6.39
C ASN A 25 19.74 3.92 6.85
N ARG A 26 19.52 4.90 5.95
CA ARG A 26 18.71 6.09 6.22
C ARG A 26 17.36 6.00 5.51
N LEU A 27 16.30 6.26 6.26
CA LEU A 27 14.94 6.33 5.76
C LEU A 27 14.65 7.71 5.18
N TYR A 28 14.04 7.72 3.99
CA TYR A 28 13.61 8.91 3.29
C TYR A 28 12.12 8.81 2.97
N THR A 29 11.34 9.80 3.38
CA THR A 29 9.88 9.86 3.20
C THR A 29 9.45 11.06 2.35
N SER A 30 10.39 11.79 1.76
CA SER A 30 10.11 13.00 0.99
C SER A 30 11.03 13.10 -0.22
N THR A 31 10.53 13.73 -1.28
CA THR A 31 11.29 14.04 -2.48
C THR A 31 12.33 15.11 -2.18
N GLY A 32 13.54 14.95 -2.73
CA GLY A 32 14.58 15.94 -2.62
C GLY A 32 15.95 15.42 -3.03
N VAL A 33 16.90 16.34 -3.06
CA VAL A 33 18.31 16.04 -3.29
C VAL A 33 19.03 15.95 -1.94
N TYR A 34 19.56 14.77 -1.63
CA TYR A 34 20.28 14.49 -0.40
C TYR A 34 21.76 14.27 -0.66
N LYS A 35 22.61 14.59 0.32
CA LYS A 35 24.03 14.30 0.26
C LYS A 35 24.41 13.39 1.42
N GLN A 36 25.08 12.29 1.12
CA GLN A 36 25.69 11.41 2.12
C GLN A 36 27.21 11.42 1.96
N LEU A 37 27.91 11.44 3.08
CA LEU A 37 29.34 11.18 3.14
C LEU A 37 29.54 9.71 3.49
N LEU A 38 30.32 9.03 2.66
CA LEU A 38 30.62 7.61 2.80
C LEU A 38 32.13 7.48 2.93
N THR A 39 32.60 6.98 4.07
CA THR A 39 34.02 6.68 4.26
C THR A 39 34.29 5.30 3.68
N ASN A 40 35.16 5.20 2.68
CA ASN A 40 35.56 3.90 2.16
C ASN A 40 36.49 3.16 3.16
N VAL A 41 36.73 1.87 2.92
CA VAL A 41 37.62 1.03 3.76
C VAL A 41 39.06 1.58 3.87
N SER A 42 39.44 2.47 2.97
CA SER A 42 40.74 3.14 2.92
C SER A 42 40.77 4.50 3.63
N GLY A 43 39.67 4.89 4.31
CA GLY A 43 39.59 6.13 5.10
C GLY A 43 39.34 7.40 4.29
N CYS A 44 38.98 7.29 3.01
CA CYS A 44 38.72 8.46 2.17
C CYS A 44 37.25 8.78 2.06
N ASP A 45 36.95 10.07 2.24
CA ASP A 45 35.60 10.58 2.17
C ASP A 45 35.11 10.57 0.73
N SER A 46 34.13 9.72 0.44
CA SER A 46 33.36 9.73 -0.79
C SER A 46 32.04 10.46 -0.54
N THR A 47 31.47 11.07 -1.57
CA THR A 47 30.22 11.83 -1.45
C THR A 47 29.21 11.29 -2.44
N LEU A 48 28.06 10.87 -1.92
CA LEU A 48 26.93 10.39 -2.69
C LEU A 48 25.86 11.48 -2.73
N ASN A 49 25.59 12.00 -3.92
CA ASN A 49 24.45 12.86 -4.19
C ASN A 49 23.27 11.96 -4.60
N ILE A 50 22.19 12.02 -3.86
CA ILE A 50 20.98 11.22 -4.04
C ILE A 50 19.89 12.16 -4.52
N ASP A 51 19.41 11.99 -5.74
CA ASP A 51 18.21 12.64 -6.24
C ASP A 51 17.03 11.66 -6.08
N LEU A 52 16.20 11.90 -5.07
CA LEU A 52 15.14 10.99 -4.69
C LEU A 52 13.79 11.61 -5.00
N THR A 53 12.99 10.89 -5.79
CA THR A 53 11.57 11.20 -5.97
C THR A 53 10.73 10.20 -5.16
N ILE A 54 10.11 10.67 -4.07
CA ILE A 54 9.08 9.94 -3.34
C ILE A 54 7.71 10.34 -3.87
N LYS A 55 6.99 9.36 -4.42
CA LYS A 55 5.59 9.51 -4.80
C LYS A 55 4.73 8.96 -3.66
N PRO A 56 3.54 9.54 -3.40
CA PRO A 56 2.57 8.87 -2.55
C PRO A 56 2.32 7.48 -3.14
N GLY A 57 2.47 6.44 -2.32
CA GLY A 57 2.15 5.10 -2.75
C GLY A 57 0.66 4.98 -3.01
N ASN A 58 0.31 4.03 -3.87
CA ASN A 58 -1.08 3.64 -4.04
C ASN A 58 -1.49 2.86 -2.78
N SER A 59 -1.81 3.56 -1.69
CA SER A 59 -2.36 2.93 -0.49
C SER A 59 -3.74 2.40 -0.84
N THR A 60 -3.81 1.10 -1.15
CA THR A 60 -5.09 0.41 -1.29
C THR A 60 -5.61 0.05 0.10
N SER A 61 -6.70 0.68 0.50
CA SER A 61 -7.39 0.35 1.75
C SER A 61 -8.83 0.04 1.43
N LEU A 62 -9.32 -1.06 1.99
CA LEU A 62 -10.72 -1.46 1.91
C LEU A 62 -11.26 -1.62 3.32
N ASN A 63 -12.36 -0.93 3.59
CA ASN A 63 -13.18 -1.21 4.75
C ASN A 63 -14.58 -1.61 4.28
N ALA A 64 -15.01 -2.75 4.75
CA ALA A 64 -16.30 -3.30 4.45
C ALA A 64 -17.42 -2.72 5.34
N GLY A 65 -17.07 -2.04 6.42
CA GLY A 65 -17.99 -1.66 7.50
C GLY A 65 -17.98 -2.69 8.62
N VAL A 66 -18.79 -2.44 9.64
CA VAL A 66 -18.87 -3.30 10.83
C VAL A 66 -19.46 -4.68 10.51
N ASP A 67 -19.05 -5.67 11.29
CA ASP A 67 -19.64 -7.00 11.24
C ASP A 67 -21.04 -6.93 11.84
N THR A 68 -22.02 -7.43 11.08
CA THR A 68 -23.43 -7.45 11.49
C THR A 68 -23.93 -8.88 11.35
N THR A 69 -24.70 -9.32 12.34
CA THR A 69 -25.46 -10.58 12.26
C THR A 69 -26.83 -10.31 11.67
N ILE A 70 -27.19 -11.00 10.60
CA ILE A 70 -28.51 -10.89 9.96
C ILE A 70 -29.19 -12.26 9.85
N CYS A 71 -30.53 -12.24 9.72
CA CYS A 71 -31.34 -13.43 9.52
C CYS A 71 -31.77 -13.60 8.06
N GLU A 72 -32.20 -14.80 7.70
CA GLU A 72 -32.79 -15.09 6.40
C GLU A 72 -33.99 -14.17 6.11
N GLY A 73 -34.05 -13.61 4.90
CA GLY A 73 -35.10 -12.68 4.47
C GLY A 73 -34.89 -11.23 4.91
N GLU A 74 -33.90 -10.93 5.76
CA GLU A 74 -33.51 -9.56 6.07
C GLU A 74 -32.60 -8.99 4.98
N ILE A 75 -32.71 -7.68 4.75
CA ILE A 75 -31.82 -6.96 3.82
C ILE A 75 -30.81 -6.16 4.64
N LEU A 76 -29.52 -6.36 4.36
CA LEU A 76 -28.45 -5.58 4.99
C LEU A 76 -27.93 -4.53 4.02
N LYS A 77 -28.04 -3.27 4.39
CA LYS A 77 -27.39 -2.18 3.67
C LYS A 77 -25.93 -2.04 4.09
N LEU A 78 -25.03 -2.19 3.13
CA LEU A 78 -23.59 -2.05 3.35
C LEU A 78 -23.13 -0.66 2.93
N ASN A 79 -22.19 -0.11 3.70
CA ASN A 79 -21.52 1.15 3.40
C ASN A 79 -20.02 0.95 3.54
N GLY A 80 -19.41 0.40 2.50
CA GLY A 80 -17.96 0.22 2.44
C GLY A 80 -17.23 1.53 2.16
N THR A 81 -15.94 1.56 2.48
CA THR A 81 -15.02 2.59 2.01
C THR A 81 -13.86 1.94 1.27
N PHE A 82 -13.40 2.58 0.22
CA PHE A 82 -12.24 2.14 -0.55
C PHE A 82 -11.36 3.34 -0.88
N THR A 83 -10.06 3.19 -0.67
CA THR A 83 -9.02 4.12 -1.10
C THR A 83 -8.13 3.39 -2.08
N GLY A 84 -7.89 3.98 -3.25
CA GLY A 84 -7.02 3.42 -4.29
C GLY A 84 -7.63 3.48 -5.68
N ASN A 85 -6.87 3.03 -6.66
CA ASN A 85 -7.24 3.06 -8.08
C ASN A 85 -7.66 1.69 -8.63
N ALA A 86 -7.87 0.72 -7.73
CA ALA A 86 -8.15 -0.64 -8.13
C ALA A 86 -9.66 -0.89 -8.31
N LYS A 87 -9.99 -1.85 -9.18
CA LYS A 87 -11.36 -2.35 -9.33
C LYS A 87 -11.70 -3.34 -8.22
N PHE A 88 -12.99 -3.55 -8.02
CA PHE A 88 -13.47 -3.96 -6.73
C PHE A 88 -14.85 -4.60 -6.89
N ASN A 89 -15.14 -5.66 -6.15
CA ASN A 89 -16.41 -6.40 -6.28
C ASN A 89 -16.82 -7.10 -4.98
N TRP A 90 -18.09 -7.03 -4.59
CA TRP A 90 -18.66 -7.78 -3.48
C TRP A 90 -18.89 -9.24 -3.86
N GLN A 91 -18.48 -10.16 -3.01
CA GLN A 91 -18.67 -11.60 -3.20
C GLN A 91 -19.07 -12.22 -1.86
N SER A 92 -19.95 -13.23 -1.90
CA SER A 92 -20.36 -14.02 -0.75
C SER A 92 -20.73 -15.41 -1.24
N ALA A 93 -20.55 -16.43 -0.39
CA ALA A 93 -21.04 -17.78 -0.66
C ALA A 93 -22.43 -18.02 -0.05
N GLN A 94 -22.96 -17.04 0.69
CA GLN A 94 -24.16 -17.16 1.53
C GLN A 94 -25.28 -16.19 1.11
N GLY A 95 -25.11 -15.48 0.00
CA GLY A 95 -26.13 -14.55 -0.48
C GLY A 95 -25.66 -13.74 -1.68
N ASN A 96 -26.53 -12.85 -2.15
CA ASN A 96 -26.29 -12.03 -3.33
C ASN A 96 -26.25 -10.53 -2.99
N PHE A 97 -25.64 -9.75 -3.87
CA PHE A 97 -25.59 -8.28 -3.80
C PHE A 97 -26.33 -7.69 -5.00
N ASP A 98 -27.04 -6.58 -4.81
CA ASP A 98 -27.73 -5.89 -5.91
C ASP A 98 -26.76 -5.22 -6.89
N HIS A 99 -25.70 -4.60 -6.37
CA HIS A 99 -24.67 -3.88 -7.14
C HIS A 99 -23.30 -4.19 -6.53
N PRO A 100 -22.72 -5.36 -6.83
CA PRO A 100 -21.48 -5.80 -6.20
C PRO A 100 -20.27 -4.92 -6.53
N GLU A 101 -20.31 -4.10 -7.56
CA GLU A 101 -19.29 -3.11 -7.90
C GLU A 101 -19.45 -1.75 -7.18
N SER A 102 -20.50 -1.57 -6.38
CA SER A 102 -20.76 -0.33 -5.63
C SER A 102 -20.32 -0.45 -4.17
N LEU A 103 -19.67 0.57 -3.61
CA LEU A 103 -19.30 0.59 -2.18
C LEU A 103 -20.53 0.52 -1.27
N ASN A 104 -21.66 1.06 -1.76
CA ASN A 104 -22.94 1.02 -1.10
C ASN A 104 -23.86 0.08 -1.88
N THR A 105 -24.18 -1.07 -1.29
CA THR A 105 -24.97 -2.13 -1.91
C THR A 105 -25.84 -2.81 -0.85
N ASN A 106 -26.93 -3.43 -1.27
CA ASN A 106 -27.76 -4.27 -0.41
C ASN A 106 -27.33 -5.73 -0.55
N PHE A 107 -27.15 -6.39 0.58
CA PHE A 107 -26.91 -7.83 0.67
C PHE A 107 -28.19 -8.58 1.02
N TYR A 108 -28.42 -9.68 0.31
CA TYR A 108 -29.57 -10.56 0.43
C TYR A 108 -29.08 -11.97 0.81
N PRO A 109 -29.18 -12.38 2.08
CA PRO A 109 -28.77 -13.70 2.54
C PRO A 109 -29.68 -14.77 1.92
N SER A 110 -29.07 -15.90 1.55
CA SER A 110 -29.76 -17.06 0.97
C SER A 110 -29.50 -18.36 1.76
N GLY A 111 -28.93 -18.27 2.96
CA GLY A 111 -28.68 -19.39 3.87
C GLY A 111 -29.70 -19.50 5.00
N ILE A 112 -29.90 -20.73 5.52
CA ILE A 112 -30.70 -21.00 6.72
C ILE A 112 -29.81 -20.78 7.96
N GLY A 113 -29.97 -19.64 8.66
CA GLY A 113 -29.27 -19.37 9.93
C GLY A 113 -28.93 -17.90 10.19
N LYS A 114 -28.31 -17.62 11.35
CA LYS A 114 -27.74 -16.31 11.69
C LYS A 114 -26.37 -16.17 11.06
N GLU A 115 -26.20 -15.21 10.16
CA GLU A 115 -24.94 -15.02 9.43
C GLU A 115 -24.19 -13.83 9.99
N THR A 116 -22.99 -14.06 10.55
CA THR A 116 -22.06 -12.98 10.89
C THR A 116 -21.14 -12.81 9.71
N LEU A 117 -21.26 -11.72 8.97
CA LEU A 117 -20.39 -11.40 7.83
C LEU A 117 -19.07 -10.86 8.36
N PRO A 118 -17.96 -11.63 8.43
CA PRO A 118 -16.70 -11.11 8.89
C PRO A 118 -16.10 -10.26 7.76
N THR A 119 -15.46 -9.16 8.13
CA THR A 119 -14.59 -8.30 7.30
C THR A 119 -13.74 -9.03 6.23
N GLY A 120 -13.41 -10.31 6.38
CA GLY A 120 -12.67 -11.14 5.41
C GLY A 120 -13.50 -11.87 4.33
N SER A 121 -14.82 -12.01 4.45
CA SER A 121 -15.69 -12.59 3.40
C SER A 121 -16.06 -11.58 2.31
N ARG A 122 -15.61 -10.33 2.48
CA ARG A 122 -15.85 -9.17 1.64
C ARG A 122 -14.77 -9.12 0.54
N ARG A 123 -14.73 -10.11 -0.36
CA ARG A 123 -13.64 -10.20 -1.35
C ARG A 123 -13.82 -9.21 -2.50
N LEU A 124 -13.47 -7.97 -2.22
CA LEU A 124 -13.09 -6.97 -3.23
C LEU A 124 -11.80 -7.45 -3.90
N GLN A 125 -11.93 -8.31 -4.91
CA GLN A 125 -10.80 -8.69 -5.72
C GLN A 125 -10.44 -7.53 -6.64
N THR A 126 -9.20 -7.06 -6.55
CA THR A 126 -8.60 -6.27 -7.61
C THR A 126 -8.58 -7.12 -8.87
N MET A 127 -9.39 -6.76 -9.86
CA MET A 127 -9.21 -7.29 -11.21
C MET A 127 -7.83 -6.83 -11.69
N ALA A 128 -6.90 -7.79 -11.80
CA ALA A 128 -5.64 -7.58 -12.49
C ALA A 128 -5.89 -7.30 -13.98
#